data_AF-A0A2V9ZC08-F1
#
_entry.id   AF-A0A2V9ZC08-F1
#
_cell.length_a   1.000
_cell.length_b   1.000
_cell.length_c   1.000
_cell.angle_alpha   90.00
_cell.angle_beta   90.00
_cell.angle_gamma   90.00
#
_symmetry.space_group_name_H-M   'P 1'
#
loop_
_entity.id
_entity.type
_entity.pdbx_description
1 polymer ?
#
loop_
_entity_poly.entity_id
_entity_poly.type
_entity_poly.pdbx_seq_one_letter_code
_entity_poly.pdbx_strand_id
1 'polypeptide(L)'
;MGIREPLKLTAASMTPKGEKKPDEYAQAFTSHPDKDLLKAHDPDKFGCSPCHQGNGRATTSVEKAHGNYEHWLWPLFPKQNVEAGCQTCHAADMVLVSGDLGWTISEGKDLFRQRGCNGCHRYEGYDREPEELQSVNQQLKQFDTQKKDNLK
;
A
#
# COMPACT_ATOMS: atom_id res chain seq x y z
N MET A 1 -6.21 -20.81 -31.59
CA MET A 1 -6.89 -21.12 -30.31
C MET A 1 -7.99 -20.09 -30.13
N GLY A 2 -9.25 -20.50 -30.25
CA GLY A 2 -10.39 -19.58 -30.35
C GLY A 2 -10.46 -18.61 -29.17
N ILE A 3 -10.59 -17.32 -29.49
CA ILE A 3 -10.83 -16.25 -28.53
C ILE A 3 -12.24 -16.50 -28.00
N ARG A 4 -12.36 -17.26 -26.91
CA ARG A 4 -13.63 -17.47 -26.23
C ARG A 4 -14.08 -16.09 -25.74
N GLU A 5 -15.31 -15.71 -26.06
CA GLU A 5 -15.90 -14.49 -25.50
C GLU A 5 -15.75 -14.49 -23.97
N PRO A 6 -15.44 -13.34 -23.34
CA PRO A 6 -15.29 -13.26 -21.90
C PRO A 6 -16.60 -13.70 -21.21
N LEU A 7 -16.56 -14.84 -20.53
CA LEU A 7 -17.69 -15.32 -19.73
C LEU A 7 -17.70 -14.57 -18.40
N LYS A 8 -18.81 -13.88 -18.13
CA LYS A 8 -19.04 -13.24 -16.83
C LYS A 8 -19.41 -14.31 -15.79
N LEU A 9 -18.42 -14.84 -15.10
CA LEU A 9 -18.60 -15.77 -13.98
C LEU A 9 -18.83 -15.01 -12.67
N THR A 10 -19.70 -15.56 -11.82
CA THR A 10 -19.93 -15.08 -10.46
C THR A 10 -19.92 -16.27 -9.51
N ALA A 11 -19.77 -16.04 -8.20
CA ALA A 11 -19.93 -17.11 -7.20
C ALA A 11 -21.25 -17.89 -7.37
N ALA A 12 -22.36 -17.21 -7.69
CA ALA A 12 -23.64 -17.85 -7.97
C ALA A 12 -23.59 -18.76 -9.21
N SER A 13 -22.79 -18.41 -10.22
CA SER A 13 -22.57 -19.23 -11.41
C SER A 13 -21.88 -20.57 -11.10
N MET A 14 -21.22 -20.67 -9.94
CA MET A 14 -20.50 -21.86 -9.49
C MET A 14 -21.27 -22.68 -8.45
N THR A 15 -22.54 -22.35 -8.19
CA THR A 15 -23.37 -23.12 -7.26
C THR A 15 -23.62 -24.54 -7.81
N PRO A 16 -23.30 -25.61 -7.05
CA PRO A 16 -23.54 -26.98 -7.50
C PRO A 16 -25.00 -27.23 -7.83
N LYS A 17 -25.25 -28.07 -8.83
CA LYS A 17 -26.61 -28.40 -9.28
C LYS A 17 -27.39 -29.05 -8.14
N GLY A 18 -28.47 -28.40 -7.71
CA GLY A 18 -29.33 -28.87 -6.63
C GLY A 18 -29.09 -28.18 -5.29
N GLU A 19 -28.05 -27.34 -5.19
CA GLU A 19 -27.79 -26.53 -4.01
C GLU A 19 -28.38 -25.13 -4.13
N LYS A 20 -28.72 -24.54 -2.97
CA LYS A 20 -29.30 -23.19 -2.89
C LYS A 20 -28.25 -22.10 -2.63
N LYS A 21 -27.02 -22.47 -2.29
CA LYS A 21 -25.95 -21.54 -1.91
C LYS A 21 -24.64 -21.97 -2.58
N PRO A 22 -23.77 -21.01 -2.94
CA PRO A 22 -22.42 -21.32 -3.42
C PRO A 22 -21.58 -22.00 -2.34
N ASP A 23 -20.67 -22.87 -2.75
CA ASP A 23 -19.68 -23.49 -1.88
C ASP A 23 -18.48 -22.54 -1.59
N GLU A 24 -17.48 -23.03 -0.86
CA GLU A 24 -16.29 -22.24 -0.54
C GLU A 24 -15.43 -21.93 -1.79
N TYR A 25 -15.39 -22.84 -2.77
CA TYR A 25 -14.62 -22.64 -4.00
C TYR A 25 -15.22 -21.53 -4.87
N ALA A 26 -16.53 -21.31 -4.80
CA ALA A 26 -17.20 -20.20 -5.46
C ALA A 26 -16.66 -18.83 -5.03
N GLN A 27 -16.01 -18.71 -3.86
CA GLN A 27 -15.40 -17.45 -3.40
C GLN A 27 -14.27 -16.98 -4.33
N ALA A 28 -13.62 -17.90 -5.05
CA ALA A 28 -12.60 -17.56 -6.06
C ALA A 28 -13.17 -16.72 -7.21
N PHE A 29 -14.49 -16.72 -7.41
CA PHE A 29 -15.18 -16.03 -8.50
C PHE A 29 -15.83 -14.71 -8.03
N THR A 30 -15.15 -14.03 -7.12
CA THR A 30 -15.50 -12.69 -6.63
C THR A 30 -14.63 -11.64 -7.30
N SER A 31 -15.24 -10.54 -7.76
CA SER A 31 -14.49 -9.39 -8.26
C SER A 31 -13.98 -8.53 -7.11
N HIS A 32 -12.86 -7.82 -7.34
CA HIS A 32 -12.41 -6.79 -6.41
C HIS A 32 -13.53 -5.74 -6.19
N PRO A 33 -13.76 -5.28 -4.94
CA PRO A 33 -14.81 -4.32 -4.63
C PRO A 33 -14.68 -3.00 -5.40
N ASP A 34 -13.44 -2.55 -5.62
CA ASP A 34 -13.12 -1.37 -6.41
C ASP A 34 -12.44 -1.76 -7.73
N LYS A 35 -13.21 -1.75 -8.82
CA LYS A 35 -12.71 -2.12 -10.15
C LYS A 35 -11.96 -0.97 -10.83
N ASP A 36 -12.25 0.26 -10.45
CA ASP A 36 -11.62 1.44 -11.05
C ASP A 36 -10.19 1.57 -10.55
N LEU A 37 -9.92 1.21 -9.30
CA LEU A 37 -8.57 1.10 -8.75
C LEU A 37 -7.68 0.20 -9.62
N LEU A 38 -8.21 -0.94 -10.05
CA LEU A 38 -7.46 -1.93 -10.85
C LEU A 38 -7.14 -1.46 -12.28
N LYS A 39 -7.77 -0.39 -12.77
CA LYS A 39 -7.42 0.22 -14.07
C LYS A 39 -6.04 0.87 -14.02
N ALA A 40 -5.67 1.44 -12.87
CA ALA A 40 -4.34 2.00 -12.61
C ALA A 40 -3.39 0.99 -11.93
N HIS A 41 -3.97 -0.03 -11.27
CA HIS A 41 -3.27 -1.04 -10.50
C HIS A 41 -3.52 -2.44 -11.08
N ASP A 42 -2.79 -2.79 -12.15
CA ASP A 42 -2.95 -4.07 -12.84
C ASP A 42 -2.42 -5.26 -12.00
N PRO A 43 -3.32 -6.10 -11.42
CA PRO A 43 -2.90 -7.19 -10.54
C PRO A 43 -2.17 -8.31 -11.29
N ASP A 44 -2.30 -8.40 -12.62
CA ASP A 44 -1.57 -9.41 -13.40
C ASP A 44 -0.07 -9.08 -13.48
N LYS A 45 0.32 -7.84 -13.18
CA LYS A 45 1.73 -7.40 -13.18
C LYS A 45 2.44 -7.57 -11.85
N PHE A 46 1.76 -7.32 -10.73
CA PHE A 46 2.41 -7.30 -9.40
C PHE A 46 1.69 -8.13 -8.32
N GLY A 47 0.53 -8.70 -8.62
CA GLY A 47 -0.23 -9.56 -7.70
C GLY A 47 -0.94 -8.80 -6.58
N CYS A 48 -1.49 -9.54 -5.61
CA CYS A 48 -2.35 -8.98 -4.56
C CYS A 48 -1.58 -8.52 -3.31
N SER A 49 -0.40 -9.10 -3.05
CA SER A 49 0.36 -8.86 -1.82
C SER A 49 0.92 -7.43 -1.66
N PRO A 50 1.23 -6.66 -2.72
CA PRO A 50 1.67 -5.26 -2.52
C PRO A 50 0.61 -4.37 -1.86
N CYS A 51 -0.68 -4.67 -2.07
CA CYS A 51 -1.79 -3.91 -1.49
C CYS A 51 -2.29 -4.52 -0.17
N HIS A 52 -2.32 -5.85 -0.06
CA HIS A 52 -2.92 -6.53 1.09
C HIS A 52 -1.93 -7.17 2.06
N GLN A 53 -0.63 -7.23 1.72
CA GLN A 53 0.40 -7.98 2.42
C GLN A 53 0.15 -9.50 2.43
N GLY A 54 0.78 -10.24 3.35
CA GLY A 54 0.80 -11.70 3.36
C GLY A 54 1.98 -12.30 2.62
N ASN A 55 1.93 -13.60 2.37
CA ASN A 55 2.98 -14.34 1.67
C ASN A 55 2.45 -14.86 0.33
N GLY A 56 2.53 -14.02 -0.71
CA GLY A 56 2.05 -14.37 -2.06
C GLY A 56 2.71 -15.59 -2.70
N ARG A 57 3.85 -16.08 -2.17
CA ARG A 57 4.52 -17.29 -2.66
C ARG A 57 4.02 -18.57 -2.00
N ALA A 58 3.34 -18.47 -0.86
CA ALA A 58 2.85 -19.63 -0.13
C ALA A 58 1.43 -19.99 -0.59
N THR A 59 1.30 -21.18 -1.19
CA THR A 59 0.01 -21.66 -1.75
C THR A 59 -0.50 -22.93 -1.06
N THR A 60 0.20 -23.44 -0.05
CA THR A 60 -0.09 -24.76 0.55
C THR A 60 -1.07 -24.73 1.72
N SER A 61 -1.29 -23.57 2.34
CA SER A 61 -2.28 -23.41 3.43
C SER A 61 -2.62 -21.93 3.64
N VAL A 62 -3.80 -21.67 4.22
CA VAL A 62 -4.26 -20.33 4.59
C VAL A 62 -3.30 -19.65 5.55
N GLU A 63 -2.85 -20.36 6.59
CA GLU A 63 -1.91 -19.83 7.58
C GLU A 63 -0.62 -19.32 6.92
N LYS A 64 -0.04 -20.11 6.00
CA LYS A 64 1.17 -19.73 5.30
C LYS A 64 0.92 -18.59 4.30
N ALA A 65 -0.15 -18.68 3.51
CA ALA A 65 -0.51 -17.66 2.50
C ALA A 65 -0.81 -16.30 3.13
N HIS A 66 -1.56 -16.29 4.24
CA HIS A 66 -1.87 -15.07 4.99
C HIS A 66 -0.70 -14.59 5.84
N GLY A 67 0.43 -15.32 5.86
CA GLY A 67 1.66 -14.90 6.54
C GLY A 67 1.59 -14.99 8.07
N ASN A 68 0.71 -15.82 8.63
CA ASN A 68 0.56 -16.02 10.07
C ASN A 68 1.46 -17.13 10.65
N TYR A 69 2.33 -17.71 9.82
CA TYR A 69 3.27 -18.74 10.27
C TYR A 69 4.55 -18.11 10.85
N GLU A 70 5.18 -18.81 11.79
CA GLU A 70 6.25 -18.28 12.65
C GLU A 70 7.50 -17.71 11.95
N HIS A 71 7.77 -18.03 10.68
CA HIS A 71 8.93 -17.50 9.94
C HIS A 71 8.57 -16.46 8.87
N TRP A 72 7.40 -15.82 8.97
CA TRP A 72 7.03 -14.69 8.13
C TRP A 72 6.73 -13.45 8.94
N LEU A 73 7.23 -12.31 8.48
CA LEU A 73 7.17 -11.06 9.22
C LEU A 73 5.98 -10.18 8.84
N TRP A 74 5.38 -10.43 7.67
CA TRP A 74 4.44 -9.52 7.02
C TRP A 74 3.09 -10.21 6.77
N PRO A 75 2.31 -10.47 7.83
CA PRO A 75 0.99 -11.06 7.68
C PRO A 75 0.09 -10.15 6.86
N LEU A 76 -0.93 -10.73 6.23
CA LEU A 76 -2.01 -10.03 5.55
C LEU A 76 -2.57 -8.95 6.48
N PHE A 77 -2.80 -7.74 5.96
CA PHE A 77 -3.38 -6.67 6.75
C PHE A 77 -4.75 -7.07 7.30
N PRO A 78 -5.04 -6.79 8.58
CA PRO A 78 -6.40 -6.84 9.08
C PRO A 78 -7.32 -5.98 8.22
N LYS A 79 -8.61 -6.35 8.15
CA LYS A 79 -9.60 -5.67 7.29
C LYS A 79 -9.63 -4.14 7.50
N GLN A 80 -9.41 -3.68 8.74
CA GLN A 80 -9.42 -2.27 9.11
C GLN A 80 -8.18 -1.50 8.59
N ASN A 81 -7.11 -2.21 8.24
CA ASN A 81 -5.81 -1.63 7.88
C ASN A 81 -5.40 -1.98 6.44
N VAL A 82 -6.33 -2.43 5.59
CA VAL A 82 -6.02 -2.83 4.21
C VAL A 82 -5.45 -1.67 3.38
N GLU A 83 -5.79 -0.43 3.70
CA GLU A 83 -5.23 0.76 3.05
C GLU A 83 -3.77 1.05 3.42
N ALA A 84 -3.20 0.35 4.42
CA ALA A 84 -1.79 0.51 4.78
C ALA A 84 -0.86 0.12 3.61
N GLY A 85 -1.29 -0.81 2.75
CA GLY A 85 -0.52 -1.24 1.58
C GLY A 85 -0.33 -0.14 0.53
N CYS A 86 -1.19 0.88 0.49
CA CYS A 86 -1.05 2.01 -0.45
C CYS A 86 0.30 2.72 -0.27
N GLN A 87 0.82 2.78 0.96
CA GLN A 87 2.10 3.40 1.30
C GLN A 87 3.30 2.73 0.62
N THR A 88 3.19 1.45 0.23
CA THR A 88 4.27 0.71 -0.41
C THR A 88 4.78 1.43 -1.66
N CYS A 89 3.90 2.08 -2.41
CA CYS A 89 4.26 2.87 -3.59
C CYS A 89 4.00 4.37 -3.39
N HIS A 90 2.98 4.73 -2.63
CA HIS A 90 2.54 6.11 -2.43
C HIS A 90 3.07 6.73 -1.12
N ALA A 91 4.33 6.43 -0.75
CA ALA A 91 4.94 7.00 0.44
C ALA A 91 4.99 8.54 0.35
N ALA A 92 5.38 9.05 -0.83
CA ALA A 92 5.53 10.48 -1.11
C ALA A 92 4.20 11.27 -1.18
N ASP A 93 3.08 10.60 -1.44
CA ASP A 93 1.80 11.26 -1.65
C ASP A 93 1.07 11.49 -0.33
N MET A 94 0.69 12.73 -0.01
CA MET A 94 -0.02 13.01 1.24
C MET A 94 -1.52 12.68 1.20
N VAL A 95 -2.11 12.63 0.00
CA VAL A 95 -3.55 12.40 -0.20
C VAL A 95 -3.73 11.39 -1.33
N LEU A 96 -4.50 10.34 -1.07
CA LEU A 96 -4.67 9.18 -1.96
C LEU A 96 -6.14 8.83 -2.23
N VAL A 97 -7.01 9.84 -2.20
CA VAL A 97 -8.45 9.62 -2.36
C VAL A 97 -8.79 9.26 -3.81
N SER A 98 -9.28 8.04 -4.02
CA SER A 98 -9.83 7.56 -5.29
C SER A 98 -11.20 6.96 -5.03
N GLY A 99 -12.25 7.72 -5.34
CA GLY A 99 -13.62 7.33 -4.98
C GLY A 99 -13.79 7.23 -3.46
N ASP A 100 -14.24 6.06 -3.00
CA ASP A 100 -14.44 5.77 -1.57
C ASP A 100 -13.21 5.13 -0.89
N LEU A 101 -12.12 4.86 -1.63
CA LEU A 101 -10.89 4.27 -1.11
C LEU A 101 -9.81 5.32 -0.85
N GLY A 102 -8.97 5.06 0.16
CA GLY A 102 -7.78 5.87 0.45
C GLY A 102 -8.02 6.97 1.48
N TRP A 103 -9.26 7.13 1.96
CA TRP A 103 -9.59 8.08 3.02
C TRP A 103 -8.91 7.74 4.34
N THR A 104 -8.90 6.46 4.72
CA THR A 104 -8.33 6.01 6.00
C THR A 104 -6.82 6.25 6.03
N ILE A 105 -6.12 5.93 4.94
CA ILE A 105 -4.67 6.16 4.86
C ILE A 105 -4.33 7.64 4.75
N SER A 106 -5.14 8.44 4.05
CA SER A 106 -4.93 9.89 3.95
C SER A 106 -5.13 10.56 5.31
N GLU A 107 -6.19 10.20 6.04
CA GLU A 107 -6.42 10.66 7.42
C GLU A 107 -5.28 10.20 8.35
N GLY A 108 -4.83 8.95 8.23
CA GLY A 108 -3.68 8.45 8.99
C GLY A 108 -2.40 9.24 8.73
N LYS A 109 -2.13 9.60 7.47
CA LYS A 109 -0.98 10.44 7.10
C LYS A 109 -1.09 11.85 7.68
N ASP A 110 -2.27 12.44 7.59
CA ASP A 110 -2.55 13.76 8.15
C ASP A 110 -2.39 13.77 9.68
N LEU A 111 -2.94 12.77 10.38
CA LEU A 111 -2.75 12.60 11.82
C LEU A 111 -1.27 12.40 12.19
N PHE A 112 -0.52 11.61 11.43
CA PHE A 112 0.91 11.40 11.67
C PHE A 112 1.70 12.72 11.61
N ARG A 113 1.33 13.62 10.70
CA ARG A 113 1.89 14.98 10.62
C ARG A 113 1.40 15.86 11.78
N GLN A 114 0.09 15.95 12.00
CA GLN A 114 -0.51 16.87 12.99
C GLN A 114 -0.12 16.52 14.43
N ARG A 115 0.10 15.22 14.72
CA ARG A 115 0.56 14.75 16.03
C ARG A 115 2.08 14.82 16.19
N GLY A 116 2.81 15.29 15.17
CA GLY A 116 4.26 15.45 15.22
C GLY A 116 5.03 14.13 15.25
N CYS A 117 4.41 13.03 14.84
CA CYS A 117 5.05 11.70 14.85
C CYS A 117 6.30 11.69 13.95
N ASN A 118 6.24 12.43 12.84
CA ASN A 118 7.34 12.63 11.90
C ASN A 118 8.59 13.30 12.52
N GLY A 119 8.46 13.97 13.67
CA GLY A 119 9.58 14.57 14.38
C GLY A 119 10.60 13.55 14.88
N CYS A 120 10.14 12.35 15.27
CA CYS A 120 11.01 11.23 15.66
C CYS A 120 11.00 10.09 14.63
N HIS A 121 9.82 9.77 14.06
CA HIS A 121 9.65 8.71 13.07
C HIS A 121 9.68 9.30 11.66
N ARG A 122 10.89 9.45 11.11
CA ARG A 122 11.05 9.95 9.74
C ARG A 122 10.44 8.99 8.72
N TYR A 123 9.73 9.55 7.75
CA TYR A 123 9.11 8.82 6.66
C TYR A 123 9.08 9.66 5.39
N GLU A 124 9.16 9.01 4.23
CA GLU A 124 9.12 9.68 2.93
C GLU A 124 7.75 10.34 2.70
N GLY A 125 7.70 11.47 1.99
CA GLY A 125 6.47 12.25 1.77
C GLY A 125 6.13 13.28 2.85
N TYR A 126 6.82 13.27 3.98
CA TYR A 126 6.69 14.31 5.01
C TYR A 126 7.74 15.39 4.84
N ASP A 127 7.36 16.62 5.21
CA ASP A 127 8.16 17.82 5.03
C ASP A 127 9.53 17.75 5.72
N ARG A 128 10.59 17.96 4.94
CA ARG A 128 12.00 18.00 5.37
C ARG A 128 12.56 19.42 5.43
N GLU A 129 11.77 20.43 5.04
CA GLU A 129 12.17 21.84 4.98
C GLU A 129 12.91 22.32 6.23
N PRO A 130 12.46 22.03 7.48
CA PRO A 130 13.17 22.52 8.66
C PRO A 130 14.63 22.05 8.74
N GLU A 131 14.92 20.84 8.26
CA GLU A 131 16.24 20.22 8.31
C GLU A 131 17.10 20.70 7.14
N GLU A 132 16.50 20.86 5.96
CA GLU A 132 17.14 21.45 4.79
C GLU A 132 17.55 22.90 5.07
N LEU A 133 16.67 23.69 5.67
CA LEU A 133 16.97 25.05 6.12
C LEU A 133 18.11 25.08 7.14
N GLN A 134 18.15 24.14 8.10
CA GLN A 134 19.28 24.04 9.04
C GLN A 134 20.59 23.71 8.32
N SER A 135 20.56 22.79 7.35
CA SER A 135 21.72 22.41 6.55
C SER A 135 22.25 23.59 5.73
N VAL A 136 21.38 24.32 5.03
CA VAL A 136 21.74 25.52 4.27
C VAL A 136 22.36 26.58 5.18
N ASN A 137 21.78 26.83 6.35
CA ASN A 137 22.33 27.78 7.31
C ASN A 137 23.73 27.37 7.81
N GLN A 138 23.99 26.08 7.99
CA GLN A 138 25.31 25.57 8.36
C GLN A 138 26.32 25.75 7.23
N GLN A 139 25.93 25.46 5.98
CA GLN A 139 26.79 25.67 4.81
C GLN A 139 27.17 27.15 4.63
N LEU A 140 26.21 28.07 4.79
CA LEU A 140 26.48 29.51 4.73
C LEU A 140 27.55 29.95 5.75
N LYS A 141 27.46 29.45 6.99
CA LYS A 141 28.47 29.74 8.03
C LYS A 141 29.85 29.19 7.67
N GLN A 142 29.91 28.01 7.06
CA GLN A 142 31.17 27.41 6.60
C GLN A 142 31.79 28.24 5.47
N PHE A 143 31.00 28.68 4.50
CA PHE A 143 31.48 29.54 3.42
C PHE A 143 31.97 30.90 3.93
N ASP A 144 31.29 31.51 4.90
CA ASP A 144 31.77 32.74 5.54
C ASP A 144 33.11 32.55 6.25
N THR A 145 33.34 31.38 6.84
CA THR A 145 34.60 31.04 7.51
C THR A 145 35.71 30.85 6.48
N GLN A 146 35.48 30.04 5.44
CA GLN A 146 36.44 29.83 4.35
C GLN A 146 36.81 31.13 3.65
N LYS A 147 35.83 32.02 3.42
CA LYS A 147 36.07 33.33 2.82
C LYS A 147 37.00 34.18 3.69
N LYS A 148 36.81 34.18 5.02
CA LYS A 148 37.69 34.90 5.95
C LYS A 148 39.11 34.32 5.98
N ASP A 149 39.24 32.99 5.90
CA ASP A 149 40.54 32.32 5.91
C ASP A 149 41.31 32.54 4.60
N ASN A 150 40.63 32.54 3.45
CA ASN A 150 41.24 32.81 2.14
C ASN A 150 41.66 34.28 1.94
N LEU A 151 41.17 35.19 2.78
CA LEU A 151 41.52 36.63 2.75
C LEU A 151 42.71 36.99 3.66
N LYS A 152 43.24 36.02 4.42
CA LYS A 152 44.48 36.15 5.21
C LYS A 152 45.69 35.73 4.39
#